data_AF-A0A373D4M6-F1
#
_entry.id   AF-A0A373D4M6-F1
#
_cell.length_a   1.000
_cell.length_b   1.000
_cell.length_c   1.000
_cell.angle_alpha   90.00
_cell.angle_beta   90.00
_cell.angle_gamma   90.00
#
_symmetry.space_group_name_H-M   'P 1'
#
loop_
_entity.id
_entity.type
_entity.pdbx_description
1 polymer ?
#
loop_
_entity_poly.entity_id
_entity_poly.type
_entity_poly.pdbx_seq_one_letter_code
_entity_poly.pdbx_strand_id
1 'polypeptide(L)'
;SWGFRESWRNYVKGPIANGGISASAPATAADDGVVTWANGTGTVDVEAGTGTITYAGAMVSRGHQGLGAGGGWGLEQTLANAQIVLTSPTTATLSAEVTQRAYSSWPAMNGERVVLADLAIPVGDLADGRVTASGTLTAAGNGVYVIYPAGSATDPVTF
;
A
#
# COMPACT_ATOMS: atom_id res chain seq x y z
N SER A 1 4.48 8.03 -0.58
CA SER A 1 5.03 7.18 0.49
C SER A 1 3.92 6.62 1.33
N TRP A 2 4.01 5.33 1.67
CA TRP A 2 3.04 4.63 2.52
C TRP A 2 3.67 3.37 3.12
N GLY A 3 3.27 3.02 4.34
CA GLY A 3 3.76 1.84 5.07
C GLY A 3 2.66 0.88 5.51
N PHE A 4 1.46 1.06 4.97
CA PHE A 4 0.20 0.44 5.40
C PHE A 4 -0.18 0.73 6.86
N ARG A 5 0.49 0.11 7.83
CA ARG A 5 0.28 0.35 9.27
C ARG A 5 1.58 0.11 10.02
N GLU A 6 1.92 0.96 10.98
CA GLU A 6 3.08 0.73 11.84
C GLU A 6 3.04 -0.64 12.53
N SER A 7 1.89 -1.05 13.06
CA SER A 7 1.72 -2.36 13.71
C SER A 7 2.00 -3.53 12.76
N TRP A 8 1.66 -3.38 11.47
CA TRP A 8 1.99 -4.38 10.45
C TRP A 8 3.50 -4.44 10.22
N ARG A 9 4.16 -3.30 10.04
CA ARG A 9 5.61 -3.25 9.82
C ARG A 9 6.38 -3.83 11.01
N ASN A 10 5.95 -3.50 12.22
CA ASN A 10 6.51 -4.04 13.46
C ASN A 10 6.31 -5.56 13.57
N TYR A 11 5.15 -6.08 13.16
CA TYR A 11 4.92 -7.52 13.10
C TYR A 11 5.84 -8.21 12.09
N VAL A 12 5.93 -7.69 10.85
CA VAL A 12 6.74 -8.27 9.77
C VAL A 12 8.22 -8.31 10.15
N LYS A 13 8.74 -7.23 10.74
CA LYS A 13 10.14 -7.12 11.17
C LYS A 13 10.41 -7.74 12.55
N GLY A 14 9.37 -8.00 13.32
CA GLY A 14 9.46 -8.50 14.69
C GLY A 14 9.75 -9.99 14.76
N PRO A 15 9.93 -10.55 15.98
CA PRO A 15 10.35 -11.94 16.18
C PRO A 15 9.31 -12.98 15.76
N ILE A 16 8.05 -12.59 15.55
CA ILE A 16 6.97 -13.51 15.16
C ILE A 16 7.07 -13.85 13.68
N ALA A 17 7.04 -12.84 12.81
CA ALA A 17 7.21 -13.07 11.37
C ALA A 17 8.69 -13.22 10.98
N ASN A 18 9.59 -12.62 11.76
CA ASN A 18 11.04 -12.68 11.57
C ASN A 18 11.46 -12.41 10.11
N GLY A 19 10.92 -11.33 9.55
CA GLY A 19 11.04 -11.00 8.14
C GLY A 19 11.41 -9.55 7.91
N GLY A 20 10.95 -8.99 6.79
CA GLY A 20 11.32 -7.63 6.39
C GLY A 20 10.41 -7.05 5.33
N ILE A 21 10.46 -5.73 5.22
CA ILE A 21 9.83 -4.95 4.18
C ILE A 21 10.93 -4.33 3.34
N SER A 22 10.87 -4.52 2.04
CA SER A 22 11.82 -4.00 1.06
C SER A 22 11.08 -3.35 -0.09
N ALA A 23 11.83 -2.68 -0.97
CA ALA A 23 11.27 -2.08 -2.17
C ALA A 23 11.98 -2.57 -3.43
N SER A 24 11.22 -2.70 -4.51
CA SER A 24 11.74 -2.88 -5.87
C SER A 24 11.80 -1.51 -6.54
N ALA A 25 12.95 -1.20 -7.15
CA ALA A 25 13.17 0.05 -7.85
C ALA A 25 12.08 0.35 -8.91
N PRO A 26 11.74 1.63 -9.14
CA PRO A 26 12.35 2.84 -8.56
C PRO A 26 11.87 3.18 -7.15
N ALA A 27 11.00 2.36 -6.54
CA ALA A 27 10.61 2.58 -5.14
C ALA A 27 11.79 2.31 -4.19
N THR A 28 11.78 2.99 -3.06
CA THR A 28 12.79 2.85 -1.99
C THR A 28 12.09 2.57 -0.66
N ALA A 29 12.72 1.75 0.18
CA ALA A 29 12.21 1.46 1.51
C ALA A 29 13.07 2.18 2.55
N ALA A 30 12.42 2.84 3.51
CA ALA A 30 13.06 3.34 4.72
C ALA A 30 13.28 2.19 5.70
N ASP A 31 14.17 2.40 6.68
CA ASP A 31 14.50 1.37 7.68
C ASP A 31 13.28 0.93 8.48
N ASP A 32 12.32 1.82 8.75
CA ASP A 32 11.08 1.49 9.46
C ASP A 32 10.07 0.71 8.60
N GLY A 33 10.36 0.51 7.31
CA GLY A 33 9.54 -0.21 6.33
C GLY A 33 8.52 0.66 5.60
N VAL A 34 8.51 1.99 5.77
CA VAL A 34 7.74 2.87 4.89
C VAL A 34 8.36 2.84 3.49
N VAL A 35 7.54 2.67 2.45
CA VAL A 35 8.01 2.68 1.06
C VAL A 35 7.65 4.00 0.39
N THR A 36 8.61 4.56 -0.32
CA THR A 36 8.46 5.74 -1.17
C THR A 36 8.57 5.33 -2.62
N TRP A 37 7.48 5.47 -3.36
CA TRP A 37 7.48 5.44 -4.82
C TRP A 37 7.67 6.87 -5.33
N ALA A 38 8.62 7.06 -6.26
CA ALA A 38 8.96 8.37 -6.79
C ALA A 38 8.55 8.51 -8.26
N ASN A 39 8.53 9.75 -8.75
CA ASN A 39 8.30 10.09 -10.16
C ASN A 39 6.97 9.54 -10.70
N GLY A 40 5.88 9.77 -9.96
CA GLY A 40 4.54 9.43 -10.41
C GLY A 40 4.19 10.12 -11.72
N THR A 41 3.44 9.43 -12.58
CA THR A 41 3.00 9.95 -13.88
C THR A 41 1.48 9.88 -13.98
N GLY A 42 0.90 10.84 -14.70
CA GLY A 42 -0.54 10.88 -14.94
C GLY A 42 -1.04 12.30 -15.19
N THR A 43 -2.35 12.47 -15.06
CA THR A 43 -3.04 13.73 -15.33
C THR A 43 -3.92 14.06 -14.14
N VAL A 44 -3.81 15.30 -13.66
CA VAL A 44 -4.60 15.84 -12.55
C VAL A 44 -5.23 17.15 -12.98
N ASP A 45 -6.54 17.25 -12.79
CA ASP A 45 -7.27 18.51 -12.77
C ASP A 45 -7.34 18.96 -11.31
N VAL A 46 -6.51 19.95 -10.95
CA VAL A 46 -6.39 20.46 -9.58
C VAL A 46 -7.67 21.20 -9.15
N GLU A 47 -8.34 21.89 -10.08
CA GLU A 47 -9.56 22.64 -9.78
C GLU A 47 -10.73 21.70 -9.51
N ALA A 48 -10.91 20.69 -10.37
CA ALA A 48 -11.92 19.66 -10.15
C ALA A 48 -11.55 18.67 -9.04
N GLY A 49 -10.26 18.59 -8.67
CA GLY A 49 -9.73 17.58 -7.76
C GLY A 49 -9.89 16.16 -8.31
N THR A 50 -9.72 15.98 -9.61
CA THR A 50 -9.87 14.66 -10.26
C THR A 50 -8.62 14.30 -11.03
N GLY A 51 -8.41 13.00 -11.24
CA GLY A 51 -7.29 12.52 -12.02
C GLY A 51 -6.65 11.27 -11.44
N THR A 52 -5.56 10.86 -12.07
CA THR A 52 -4.87 9.62 -11.73
C THR A 52 -3.38 9.86 -11.75
N ILE A 53 -2.68 9.34 -10.73
CA ILE A 53 -1.23 9.34 -10.63
C ILE A 53 -0.78 7.90 -10.42
N THR A 54 0.09 7.39 -11.27
CA THR A 54 0.62 6.01 -11.20
C THR A 54 2.11 6.05 -10.94
N TYR A 55 2.58 5.16 -10.07
CA TYR A 55 3.96 5.09 -9.62
C TYR A 55 4.56 3.73 -9.90
N ALA A 56 5.71 3.68 -10.58
CA ALA A 56 6.43 2.43 -10.82
C ALA A 56 7.17 1.94 -9.56
N GLY A 57 7.46 0.63 -9.53
CA GLY A 57 8.16 -0.02 -8.43
C GLY A 57 7.21 -0.74 -7.48
N ALA A 58 7.74 -1.34 -6.42
CA ALA A 58 6.94 -2.17 -5.54
C ALA A 58 7.40 -2.13 -4.08
N MET A 59 6.46 -2.39 -3.17
CA MET A 59 6.71 -2.79 -1.78
C MET A 59 6.63 -4.31 -1.69
N VAL A 60 7.63 -4.95 -1.08
CA VAL A 60 7.68 -6.40 -0.89
C VAL A 60 7.80 -6.69 0.60
N SER A 61 6.78 -7.35 1.17
CA SER A 61 6.75 -7.82 2.55
C SER A 61 6.97 -9.32 2.60
N ARG A 62 7.95 -9.77 3.38
CA ARG A 62 8.26 -11.18 3.60
C ARG A 62 8.33 -11.52 5.09
N GLY A 63 7.91 -12.72 5.46
CA GLY A 63 8.00 -13.24 6.82
C GLY A 63 7.63 -14.72 6.86
N HIS A 64 7.80 -15.36 8.01
CA HIS A 64 7.56 -16.78 8.24
C HIS A 64 8.39 -17.68 7.32
N GLN A 65 9.71 -17.46 7.29
CA GLN A 65 10.61 -18.29 6.48
C GLN A 65 10.48 -19.77 6.87
N GLY A 66 10.44 -20.66 5.87
CA GLY A 66 10.27 -22.09 6.08
C GLY A 66 8.82 -22.55 6.18
N LEU A 67 7.86 -21.64 6.39
CA LEU A 67 6.44 -21.99 6.53
C LEU A 67 5.65 -21.87 5.22
N GLY A 68 6.29 -21.41 4.15
CA GLY A 68 5.71 -21.33 2.81
C GLY A 68 5.91 -22.61 1.99
N ALA A 69 5.26 -22.66 0.82
CA ALA A 69 5.40 -23.76 -0.12
C ALA A 69 6.89 -24.02 -0.46
N GLY A 70 7.30 -25.29 -0.39
CA GLY A 70 8.69 -25.70 -0.64
C GLY A 70 9.71 -25.17 0.38
N GLY A 71 9.28 -24.80 1.58
CA GLY A 71 10.14 -24.17 2.59
C GLY A 71 10.39 -22.67 2.35
N GLY A 72 9.60 -22.04 1.49
CA GLY A 72 9.64 -20.60 1.23
C GLY A 72 9.03 -19.76 2.36
N TRP A 73 8.62 -18.54 2.03
CA TRP A 73 8.01 -17.61 2.98
C TRP A 73 6.51 -17.89 3.15
N GLY A 74 6.04 -17.97 4.40
CA GLY A 74 4.61 -18.06 4.71
C GLY A 74 3.89 -16.73 4.48
N LEU A 75 4.58 -15.60 4.69
CA LEU A 75 4.14 -14.28 4.26
C LEU A 75 5.02 -13.84 3.08
N GLU A 76 4.44 -13.69 1.90
CA GLU A 76 5.08 -13.07 0.74
C GLU A 76 4.03 -12.27 -0.03
N GLN A 77 4.08 -10.95 0.12
CA GLN A 77 3.14 -10.01 -0.49
C GLN A 77 3.91 -8.92 -1.22
N THR A 78 3.54 -8.67 -2.46
CA THR A 78 4.06 -7.58 -3.29
C THR A 78 2.92 -6.63 -3.64
N LEU A 79 3.14 -5.34 -3.41
CA LEU A 79 2.29 -4.24 -3.87
C LEU A 79 3.06 -3.46 -4.92
N ALA A 80 2.76 -3.70 -6.20
CA ALA A 80 3.40 -3.05 -7.33
C ALA A 80 2.52 -1.94 -7.90
N ASN A 81 3.15 -1.01 -8.62
CA ASN A 81 2.46 -0.06 -9.48
C ASN A 81 1.36 0.72 -8.74
N ALA A 82 1.74 1.31 -7.61
CA ALA A 82 0.83 2.07 -6.75
C ALA A 82 0.15 3.19 -7.55
N GLN A 83 -1.13 3.41 -7.32
CA GLN A 83 -1.92 4.37 -8.05
C GLN A 83 -2.83 5.15 -7.12
N ILE A 84 -2.79 6.47 -7.24
CA ILE A 84 -3.72 7.39 -6.63
C ILE A 84 -4.77 7.78 -7.67
N VAL A 85 -6.04 7.66 -7.31
CA VAL A 85 -7.16 8.20 -8.12
C VAL A 85 -7.86 9.26 -7.28
N LEU A 86 -7.75 10.51 -7.71
CA LEU A 86 -8.45 11.65 -7.13
C LEU A 86 -9.89 11.67 -7.64
N THR A 87 -10.85 11.83 -6.74
CA THR A 87 -12.29 11.85 -7.07
C THR A 87 -12.97 13.17 -6.71
N SER A 88 -12.34 13.98 -5.85
CA SER A 88 -12.71 15.35 -5.54
C SER A 88 -11.51 16.08 -4.91
N PRO A 89 -11.60 17.40 -4.63
CA PRO A 89 -10.53 18.13 -3.94
C PRO A 89 -10.18 17.56 -2.54
N THR A 90 -11.07 16.77 -1.95
CA THR A 90 -10.91 16.22 -0.59
C THR A 90 -10.89 14.70 -0.53
N THR A 91 -11.00 13.99 -1.66
CA THR A 91 -11.11 12.52 -1.66
C THR A 91 -10.29 11.88 -2.76
N ALA A 92 -9.68 10.74 -2.42
CA ALA A 92 -8.97 9.91 -3.37
C ALA A 92 -9.00 8.43 -2.94
N THR A 93 -8.43 7.57 -3.77
CA THR A 93 -8.18 6.17 -3.41
C THR A 93 -6.74 5.81 -3.68
N LEU A 94 -6.18 4.90 -2.88
CA LEU A 94 -4.91 4.23 -3.13
C LEU A 94 -5.19 2.80 -3.59
N SER A 95 -4.65 2.43 -4.76
CA SER A 95 -4.65 1.06 -5.26
C SER A 95 -3.24 0.59 -5.62
N ALA A 96 -3.06 -0.73 -5.73
CA ALA A 96 -1.83 -1.35 -6.22
C ALA A 96 -2.14 -2.68 -6.90
N GLU A 97 -1.24 -3.15 -7.76
CA GLU A 97 -1.25 -4.53 -8.26
C GLU A 97 -0.70 -5.45 -7.17
N VAL A 98 -1.52 -6.39 -6.72
CA VAL A 98 -1.21 -7.25 -5.58
C VAL A 98 -0.82 -8.63 -6.07
N THR A 99 0.34 -9.10 -5.64
CA THR A 99 0.73 -10.50 -5.78
C THR A 99 1.02 -11.07 -4.40
N GLN A 100 0.34 -12.13 -4.02
CA GLN A 100 0.60 -12.81 -2.75
C GLN A 100 0.23 -14.30 -2.85
N ARG A 101 0.91 -15.12 -2.07
CA ARG A 101 0.59 -16.54 -1.98
C ARG A 101 -0.56 -16.76 -1.01
N ALA A 102 -1.36 -17.80 -1.27
CA ALA A 102 -2.31 -18.25 -0.28
C ALA A 102 -1.56 -18.74 0.96
N TYR A 103 -1.97 -18.26 2.14
CA TYR A 103 -1.43 -18.71 3.41
C TYR A 103 -2.48 -18.53 4.51
N SER A 104 -2.85 -19.63 5.18
CA SER A 104 -3.91 -19.60 6.20
C SER A 104 -5.20 -18.97 5.63
N SER A 105 -5.71 -17.89 6.23
CA SER A 105 -6.87 -17.13 5.76
C SER A 105 -6.58 -16.13 4.63
N TRP A 106 -5.32 -15.97 4.21
CA TRP A 106 -4.94 -15.02 3.17
C TRP A 106 -5.15 -15.67 1.79
N PRO A 107 -5.94 -15.06 0.89
CA PRO A 107 -6.15 -15.61 -0.45
C PRO A 107 -4.91 -15.41 -1.32
N ALA A 108 -4.75 -16.26 -2.34
CA ALA A 108 -3.77 -16.01 -3.39
C ALA A 108 -4.24 -14.85 -4.28
N MET A 109 -3.28 -14.03 -4.72
CA MET A 109 -3.47 -12.95 -5.70
C MET A 109 -2.31 -12.99 -6.69
N ASN A 110 -2.61 -12.77 -7.97
CA ASN A 110 -1.65 -12.84 -9.06
C ASN A 110 -1.72 -11.58 -9.96
N GLY A 111 -1.38 -10.44 -9.37
CA GLY A 111 -1.25 -9.16 -10.07
C GLY A 111 -2.58 -8.41 -10.23
N GLU A 112 -3.63 -8.77 -9.49
CA GLU A 112 -4.89 -8.03 -9.53
C GLU A 112 -4.70 -6.63 -8.94
N ARG A 113 -5.27 -5.60 -9.59
CA ARG A 113 -5.32 -4.26 -9.02
C ARG A 113 -6.40 -4.20 -7.94
N VAL A 114 -5.99 -3.92 -6.71
CA VAL A 114 -6.87 -3.82 -5.54
C VAL A 114 -6.88 -2.39 -5.04
N VAL A 115 -8.08 -1.82 -4.84
CA VAL A 115 -8.23 -0.55 -4.12
C VAL A 115 -8.01 -0.83 -2.63
N LEU A 116 -6.86 -0.42 -2.12
CA LEU A 116 -6.42 -0.74 -0.76
C LEU A 116 -7.04 0.19 0.27
N ALA A 117 -7.03 1.50 0.01
CA ALA A 117 -7.53 2.48 0.97
C ALA A 117 -8.33 3.60 0.29
N ASP A 118 -9.38 4.04 0.97
CA ASP A 118 -10.02 5.33 0.73
C ASP A 118 -9.20 6.40 1.44
N LEU A 119 -9.00 7.54 0.77
CA LEU A 119 -8.16 8.63 1.25
C LEU A 119 -8.98 9.91 1.46
N ALA A 120 -8.78 10.56 2.60
CA ALA A 120 -9.30 11.88 2.88
C ALA A 120 -8.16 12.90 2.83
N ILE A 121 -8.28 13.85 1.90
CA ILE A 121 -7.31 14.91 1.64
C ILE A 121 -7.69 16.15 2.46
N PRO A 122 -6.77 16.74 3.24
CA PRO A 122 -7.02 18.01 3.91
C PRO A 122 -7.36 19.12 2.91
N VAL A 123 -8.27 20.01 3.30
CA VAL A 123 -8.71 21.11 2.43
C VAL A 123 -7.52 22.01 2.11
N GLY A 124 -7.26 22.23 0.82
CA GLY A 124 -6.20 23.11 0.33
C GLY A 124 -4.91 22.39 -0.11
N ASP A 125 -4.63 21.20 0.43
CA ASP A 125 -3.36 20.48 0.19
C ASP A 125 -3.10 20.16 -1.29
N LEU A 126 -4.15 19.91 -2.08
CA LEU A 126 -3.98 19.54 -3.50
C LEU A 126 -3.38 20.68 -4.33
N ALA A 127 -3.63 21.94 -3.96
CA ALA A 127 -3.09 23.10 -4.64
C ALA A 127 -1.58 23.31 -4.35
N ASP A 128 -1.08 22.79 -3.23
CA ASP A 128 0.32 22.94 -2.80
C ASP A 128 1.27 21.92 -3.45
N GLY A 129 0.73 20.97 -4.24
CA GLY A 129 1.51 20.00 -5.02
C GLY A 129 2.15 18.86 -4.20
N ARG A 130 1.86 18.78 -2.91
CA ARG A 130 2.19 17.65 -2.03
C ARG A 130 1.06 17.44 -1.03
N VAL A 131 0.45 16.26 -1.06
CA VAL A 131 -0.70 15.93 -0.21
C VAL A 131 -0.27 14.94 0.86
N THR A 132 -0.74 15.10 2.10
CA THR A 132 -0.70 14.03 3.11
C THR A 132 -2.12 13.68 3.53
N ALA A 133 -2.65 12.63 2.91
CA ALA A 133 -4.01 12.17 3.14
C ALA A 133 -4.07 11.14 4.28
N SER A 134 -5.13 11.19 5.09
CA SER A 134 -5.46 10.07 5.97
C SER A 134 -6.07 8.94 5.14
N GLY A 135 -5.88 7.68 5.57
CA GLY A 135 -6.35 6.52 4.83
C GLY A 135 -7.15 5.54 5.67
N THR A 136 -8.22 5.00 5.11
CA THR A 136 -9.02 3.92 5.70
C THR A 136 -9.07 2.71 4.78
N LEU A 137 -8.81 1.53 5.33
CA LEU A 137 -8.78 0.26 4.59
C LEU A 137 -10.15 -0.02 3.95
N THR A 138 -10.20 -0.31 2.66
CA THR A 138 -11.45 -0.68 2.00
C THR A 138 -11.83 -2.14 2.29
N ALA A 139 -13.03 -2.56 1.87
CA ALA A 139 -13.41 -3.98 1.88
C ALA A 139 -12.48 -4.84 1.00
N ALA A 140 -12.06 -4.33 -0.16
CA ALA A 140 -11.12 -5.03 -1.03
C ALA A 140 -9.71 -5.08 -0.41
N GLY A 141 -9.27 -4.00 0.24
CA GLY A 141 -8.03 -3.94 0.98
C GLY A 141 -7.98 -4.89 2.17
N ASN A 142 -9.10 -5.13 2.86
CA ASN A 142 -9.21 -6.20 3.85
C ASN A 142 -8.94 -7.58 3.24
N GLY A 143 -9.34 -7.83 1.98
CA GLY A 143 -8.98 -9.08 1.28
C GLY A 143 -7.47 -9.30 1.13
N VAL A 144 -6.68 -8.22 1.10
CA VAL A 144 -5.21 -8.26 1.13
C VAL A 144 -4.73 -8.42 2.56
N TYR A 145 -5.22 -7.58 3.47
CA TYR A 145 -4.78 -7.49 4.86
C TYR A 145 -5.83 -8.07 5.83
N VAL A 146 -6.13 -9.37 5.70
CA VAL A 146 -7.32 -10.05 6.27
C VAL A 146 -7.53 -9.92 7.79
N ILE A 147 -6.48 -9.58 8.54
CA ILE A 147 -6.53 -9.40 9.99
C ILE A 147 -7.04 -8.02 10.42
N TYR A 148 -7.18 -7.08 9.48
CA TYR A 148 -7.64 -5.72 9.73
C TYR A 148 -9.00 -5.51 9.07
N PRO A 149 -10.08 -5.22 9.83
CA PRO A 149 -11.39 -5.03 9.24
C PRO A 149 -11.43 -3.82 8.30
N ALA A 150 -12.33 -3.83 7.32
CA ALA A 150 -12.63 -2.65 6.51
C ALA A 150 -13.01 -1.45 7.41
N GLY A 151 -12.61 -0.26 7.01
CA GLY A 151 -12.69 0.97 7.80
C GLY A 151 -11.56 1.16 8.81
N SER A 152 -10.65 0.18 8.98
CA SER A 152 -9.46 0.36 9.82
C SER A 152 -8.60 1.52 9.31
N ALA A 153 -8.14 2.37 10.23
CA ALA A 153 -7.16 3.38 9.90
C ALA A 153 -5.85 2.74 9.40
N THR A 154 -5.33 3.31 8.32
CA THR A 154 -3.99 3.03 7.78
C THR A 154 -3.07 4.20 8.11
N ASP A 155 -1.76 4.01 7.93
CA ASP A 155 -0.82 5.13 7.95
C ASP A 155 -1.21 6.16 6.88
N PRO A 156 -0.92 7.46 7.11
CA PRO A 156 -1.12 8.47 6.09
C PRO A 156 -0.40 8.15 4.78
N VAL A 157 -1.02 8.55 3.67
CA VAL A 157 -0.43 8.47 2.32
C VAL A 157 0.05 9.85 1.93
N THR A 158 1.35 10.00 1.69
CA THR A 158 1.91 11.23 1.13
C THR A 158 2.19 11.05 -0.35
N PHE A 159 1.72 11.96 -1.21
CA PHE A 159 1.95 11.90 -2.67
C PHE A 159 2.05 13.28 -3.29
#